data_AF-A0A239LIE4-F1
#
_entry.id   AF-A0A239LIE4-F1
#
_cell.length_a   1.000
_cell.length_b   1.000
_cell.length_c   1.000
_cell.angle_alpha   90.00
_cell.angle_beta   90.00
_cell.angle_gamma   90.00
#
_symmetry.space_group_name_H-M   'P 1'
#
loop_
_entity.id
_entity.type
_entity.pdbx_description
1 polymer ?
#
loop_
_entity_poly.entity_id
_entity_poly.type
_entity_poly.pdbx_seq_one_letter_code
_entity_poly.pdbx_strand_id
1 'polypeptide(L)' 'MAIKASSFKNWCTVNISPQSWTRICLKRVDEIREKGHTLKEMEDLNPDIEMDDDLMESLNTALSELYEMTVNEDSLAPH' A
#
# COMPACT_ATOMS: atom_id res chain seq x y z
N MET A 1 3.16 -11.22 11.05
CA MET A 1 1.72 -11.35 10.74
C MET A 1 1.58 -10.82 9.31
N ALA A 2 0.88 -11.50 8.40
CA ALA A 2 0.81 -11.01 7.02
C ALA A 2 -0.08 -9.75 6.95
N ILE A 3 0.51 -8.60 6.64
CA ILE A 3 -0.22 -7.34 6.45
C ILE A 3 -0.87 -7.39 5.08
N LYS A 4 -2.17 -7.10 5.03
CA LYS A 4 -2.91 -7.07 3.76
C LYS A 4 -2.84 -5.69 3.12
N ALA A 5 -2.69 -5.65 1.81
CA ALA A 5 -2.73 -4.41 1.04
C ALA A 5 -4.06 -3.66 1.23
N SER A 6 -5.17 -4.38 1.48
CA SER A 6 -6.45 -3.74 1.81
C SER A 6 -6.41 -2.94 3.11
N SER A 7 -5.65 -3.39 4.12
CA SER A 7 -5.45 -2.61 5.35
C SER A 7 -4.75 -1.30 5.06
N PHE A 8 -3.67 -1.33 4.26
CA PHE A 8 -2.94 -0.13 3.87
C PHE A 8 -3.83 0.83 3.07
N LYS A 9 -4.52 0.30 2.05
CA LYS A 9 -5.47 1.07 1.24
C LYS A 9 -6.56 1.73 2.08
N ASN A 10 -7.13 0.99 3.04
CA ASN A 10 -8.13 1.52 3.95
C ASN A 10 -7.56 2.62 4.84
N TRP A 11 -6.36 2.42 5.38
CA TRP A 11 -5.67 3.44 6.18
C TRP A 11 -5.43 4.72 5.37
N CYS A 12 -4.94 4.61 4.13
CA CYS A 12 -4.77 5.73 3.20
C CYS A 12 -6.09 6.46 2.91
N THR A 13 -7.16 5.70 2.70
CA THR A 13 -8.49 6.24 2.42
C THR A 13 -9.05 7.04 3.60
N VAL A 14 -8.85 6.55 4.83
CA VAL A 14 -9.35 7.15 6.06
C VAL A 14 -8.51 8.37 6.50
N ASN A 15 -7.18 8.27 6.40
CA ASN A 15 -6.27 9.28 6.97
C ASN A 15 -5.83 10.35 5.96
N ILE A 16 -5.96 10.10 4.66
CA ILE A 16 -5.46 11.01 3.61
C ILE A 16 -6.56 11.35 2.62
N SER A 17 -6.87 10.41 1.72
CA SER A 17 -7.96 10.54 0.74
C SER A 17 -8.15 9.24 -0.04
N PRO A 18 -9.33 8.99 -0.64
CA PRO A 18 -9.56 7.81 -1.47
C PRO A 18 -8.60 7.68 -2.66
N GLN A 19 -8.07 8.80 -3.17
CA GLN A 19 -7.14 8.81 -4.30
C GLN A 19 -5.68 8.60 -3.90
N SER A 20 -5.36 8.63 -2.60
CA SER A 20 -3.98 8.54 -2.13
C SER A 20 -3.36 7.17 -2.43
N TRP A 21 -4.13 6.09 -2.26
CA TRP A 21 -3.69 4.73 -2.59
C TRP A 21 -3.23 4.61 -4.05
N THR A 22 -4.05 5.06 -4.99
CA THR A 22 -3.73 4.98 -6.42
C THR A 22 -2.47 5.79 -6.75
N ARG A 23 -2.27 6.95 -6.12
CA ARG A 23 -1.06 7.76 -6.32
C ARG A 23 0.19 7.08 -5.77
N ILE A 24 0.09 6.44 -4.60
CA ILE A 24 1.19 5.68 -4.00
C ILE A 24 1.55 4.49 -4.90
N CYS A 25 0.55 3.73 -5.37
CA CYS A 25 0.78 2.59 -6.27
C CYS A 25 1.38 3.03 -7.62
N LEU A 26 0.94 4.16 -8.18
CA LEU A 26 1.53 4.72 -9.40
C LEU A 26 2.97 5.18 -9.20
N LYS A 27 3.29 5.74 -8.04
CA LYS A 27 4.64 6.20 -7.69
C LYS A 27 5.64 5.05 -7.56
N ARG A 28 5.16 3.86 -7.18
CA ARG A 28 5.94 2.63 -7.02
C ARG A 28 5.57 1.53 -8.01
N VAL A 29 5.10 1.92 -9.19
CA VAL A 29 4.54 0.97 -10.16
C VAL A 29 5.59 -0.03 -10.66
N ASP A 30 6.85 0.37 -10.74
CA ASP A 30 7.93 -0.49 -11.20
C ASP A 30 8.28 -1.51 -10.12
N GLU A 31 8.38 -1.10 -8.86
CA GLU A 31 8.61 -1.99 -7.71
C GLU A 31 7.46 -2.99 -7.51
N ILE A 32 6.21 -2.56 -7.71
CA ILE A 32 5.02 -3.42 -7.67
C ILE A 32 5.11 -4.50 -8.77
N ARG A 33 5.55 -4.11 -9.97
CA ARG A 33 5.71 -5.04 -11.11
C ARG A 33 6.85 -6.01 -10.92
N GLU A 34 7.96 -5.58 -10.33
CA GLU A 34 9.10 -6.45 -9.99
C GLU A 34 8.69 -7.58 -9.02
N LYS A 35 7.70 -7.33 -8.16
CA LYS A 35 7.09 -8.33 -7.27
C LYS A 35 6.03 -9.20 -7.93
N GLY A 36 5.78 -9.02 -9.23
CA GLY A 36 4.81 -9.81 -9.98
C GLY A 36 3.37 -9.35 -9.83
N HIS A 37 3.12 -8.14 -9.29
CA HIS A 37 1.79 -7.56 -9.19
C HIS A 37 1.54 -6.53 -10.29
N THR A 38 0.30 -6.41 -10.70
CA THR A 38 -0.16 -5.34 -11.60
C THR A 38 -0.79 -4.21 -10.80
N LEU A 39 -0.78 -3.01 -11.37
CA LEU A 39 -1.50 -1.87 -10.79
C LEU A 39 -2.99 -2.18 -10.61
N LYS A 40 -3.59 -2.93 -11.55
CA LYS A 40 -4.99 -3.33 -11.45
C LYS A 40 -5.24 -4.22 -10.23
N GLU A 41 -4.38 -5.21 -9.97
CA GLU A 41 -4.49 -6.05 -8.78
C GLU A 41 -4.34 -5.24 -7.50
N MET A 42 -3.42 -4.27 -7.46
CA MET A 42 -3.25 -3.37 -6.33
C MET A 42 -4.45 -2.43 -6.12
N GLU A 43 -5.14 -2.01 -7.19
CA GLU A 43 -6.35 -1.22 -7.07
C GLU A 43 -7.57 -2.06 -6.66
N ASP A 44 -7.76 -3.23 -7.26
CA ASP A 44 -8.94 -4.07 -7.05
C ASP A 44 -8.85 -4.89 -5.75
N LEU A 45 -7.64 -5.31 -5.34
CA LEU A 45 -7.36 -6.14 -4.16
C LEU A 45 -8.27 -7.36 -4.03
N ASN A 46 -8.55 -8.02 -5.15
CA ASN A 46 -9.42 -9.18 -5.22
C ASN A 46 -8.80 -10.27 -6.14
N PRO A 47 -8.14 -11.31 -5.58
CA PRO A 47 -7.95 -11.55 -4.15
C PRO A 47 -7.01 -10.54 -3.49
N ASP A 48 -7.14 -10.36 -2.18
CA ASP A 48 -6.30 -9.46 -1.40
C ASP A 48 -4.83 -9.90 -1.44
N ILE A 49 -3.92 -8.94 -1.36
CA ILE A 49 -2.48 -9.16 -1.51
C ILE A 49 -1.84 -9.11 -0.13
N GLU A 50 -1.10 -10.16 0.21
CA GLU A 50 -0.22 -10.15 1.37
C GLU A 50 1.04 -9.35 1.01
N MET A 51 1.31 -8.30 1.77
CA MET A 51 2.49 -7.48 1.60
C MET A 51 3.66 -8.09 2.36
N ASP A 52 4.77 -8.27 1.66
CA ASP A 52 6.07 -8.53 2.29
C ASP A 52 6.71 -7.21 2.76
N ASP A 53 7.78 -7.33 3.55
CA ASP A 53 8.48 -6.20 4.18
C ASP A 53 8.97 -5.18 3.14
N ASP A 54 9.51 -5.68 2.03
CA ASP A 54 10.03 -4.87 0.92
C ASP A 54 8.91 -4.06 0.22
N LEU A 55 7.71 -4.65 0.02
CA LEU A 55 6.57 -3.94 -0.56
C LEU A 55 6.04 -2.91 0.44
N MET A 56 5.98 -3.27 1.72
CA MET A 56 5.58 -2.38 2.80
C MET A 56 6.50 -1.16 2.91
N GLU A 57 7.81 -1.36 2.84
CA GLU A 57 8.80 -0.28 2.84
C GLU A 57 8.66 0.60 1.60
N SER A 58 8.48 0.00 0.42
CA SER A 58 8.30 0.74 -0.84
C SER A 58 7.06 1.65 -0.82
N LEU A 59 5.92 1.12 -0.38
CA LEU A 59 4.68 1.88 -0.26
C LEU A 59 4.78 2.96 0.84
N ASN A 60 5.43 2.67 1.98
CA ASN A 60 5.70 3.66 3.01
C ASN A 60 6.63 4.78 2.54
N THR A 61 7.63 4.45 1.74
CA THR A 61 8.54 5.45 1.16
C THR A 61 7.78 6.38 0.23
N ALA A 62 6.89 5.85 -0.62
CA ALA A 62 6.02 6.68 -1.45
C ALA A 62 5.01 7.50 -0.62
N LEU A 63 4.49 6.93 0.47
CA LEU A 63 3.64 7.66 1.41
C LEU A 63 4.38 8.85 2.03
N SER A 64 5.62 8.66 2.46
CA SER A 64 6.47 9.71 3.03
C SER A 64 6.83 10.77 1.98
N GLU A 65 7.14 10.38 0.75
CA GLU A 65 7.47 11.32 -0.33
C GLU A 65 6.27 12.17 -0.78
N LEU A 66 5.07 11.59 -0.80
CA LEU A 66 3.88 12.26 -1.31
C LEU A 66 3.13 13.06 -0.23
N TYR A 67 3.21 12.61 1.03
CA TYR A 67 2.35 13.09 2.11
C TYR A 67 3.10 13.41 3.40
N GLU A 68 4.42 13.18 3.48
CA GLU A 68 5.20 13.34 4.71
C GLU A 68 4.67 12.49 5.88
N MET A 69 4.08 11.33 5.55
CA MET A 69 3.47 10.39 6.50
C MET A 69 4.10 9.00 6.40
N THR A 70 3.99 8.22 7.47
CA THR A 70 4.35 6.80 7.50
C THR A 70 3.29 6.03 8.29
N VAL A 71 3.17 4.74 8.03
CA VAL A 71 2.26 3.84 8.75
C VAL A 71 2.99 2.56 9.14
N ASN A 72 2.86 2.19 10.41
CA ASN A 72 3.45 0.99 10.98
C ASN A 72 2.49 -0.20 10.87
N GLU A 73 3.04 -1.40 10.93
CA GLU A 73 2.30 -2.66 10.87
C GLU A 73 1.19 -2.76 11.93
N ASP A 74 1.44 -2.27 13.15
CA ASP A 74 0.47 -2.26 14.25
C ASP A 74 -0.82 -1.49 13.89
N SER A 75 -0.70 -0.45 13.07
CA SER A 75 -1.82 0.38 12.62
C SER A 75 -2.60 -0.27 11.46
N LEU A 76 -2.04 -1.32 10.85
CA LEU A 76 -2.62 -2.04 9.71
C LEU A 76 -3.10 -3.46 10.09
N ALA A 77 -2.77 -3.92 11.30
CA ALA A 77 -3.23 -5.19 11.82
C ALA A 77 -4.76 -5.16 12.00
N PRO A 78 -5.50 -6.21 11.59
CA PRO A 78 -6.91 -6.33 11.90
C PRO A 78 -7.09 -6.52 13.42
N HIS A 79 -7.85 -5.62 14.05
CA HIS A 79 -8.36 -5.81 15.41
C HIS A 79 -9.50 -6.82 15.46
#